data_AF-A0A2E3K6F6-F1
#
_entry.id   AF-A0A2E3K6F6-F1
#
_cell.length_a   1.000
_cell.length_b   1.000
_cell.length_c   1.000
_cell.angle_alpha   90.00
_cell.angle_beta   90.00
_cell.angle_gamma   90.00
#
_symmetry.space_group_name_H-M   'P 1'
#
loop_
_entity.id
_entity.type
_entity.pdbx_description
1 polymer ?
#
loop_
_entity_poly.entity_id
_entity_poly.type
_entity_poly.pdbx_seq_one_letter_code
_entity_poly.pdbx_strand_id
1 'polypeptide(L)'
;MSILSKAKFVVFNPKKNSDALKKKRKQICDGISEQISLAKNPSYRPISYKWTTGVDGEVKKTRVYKKLKPWWYESDNNTLILSIKYRGKPLKLVDDYNGVEVSDEQELITTLEKFKSEFEKGDLDNLLTALQKT
;
A
#
# COMPACT_ATOMS: atom_id res chain seq x y z
N MET A 1 3.65 32.46 -45.10
CA MET A 1 3.49 32.98 -43.72
C MET A 1 3.47 31.80 -42.75
N SER A 2 4.51 31.68 -41.93
CA SER A 2 4.80 30.48 -41.13
C SER A 2 3.95 30.40 -39.85
N ILE A 3 3.57 29.19 -39.45
CA ILE A 3 2.73 28.91 -38.27
C ILE A 3 3.33 29.45 -36.96
N LEU A 4 4.64 29.65 -36.95
CA LEU A 4 5.40 30.17 -35.82
C LEU A 4 5.08 31.63 -35.48
N SER A 5 4.52 32.41 -36.41
CA SER A 5 4.15 33.82 -36.14
C SER A 5 2.73 34.00 -35.59
N LYS A 6 1.90 32.94 -35.61
CA LYS A 6 0.50 32.99 -35.15
C LYS A 6 0.28 32.27 -33.81
N ALA A 7 1.23 31.46 -33.36
CA ALA A 7 1.05 30.64 -32.17
C ALA A 7 1.52 31.37 -30.90
N LYS A 8 0.76 31.16 -29.81
CA LYS A 8 1.16 31.57 -28.47
C LYS A 8 1.96 30.44 -27.81
N PHE A 9 3.26 30.64 -27.65
CA PHE A 9 4.13 29.66 -27.02
C PHE A 9 4.00 29.74 -25.50
N VAL A 10 3.76 28.59 -24.89
CA VAL A 10 3.69 28.43 -23.43
C VAL A 10 4.62 27.28 -23.03
N VAL A 11 5.20 27.38 -21.83
CA VAL A 11 6.03 26.31 -21.29
C VAL A 11 5.15 25.10 -21.00
N PHE A 12 5.37 24.01 -21.72
CA PHE A 12 4.67 22.75 -21.49
C PHE A 12 5.20 22.09 -20.21
N ASN A 13 4.50 22.31 -19.10
CA ASN A 13 4.81 21.69 -17.82
C ASN A 13 3.70 20.69 -17.44
N PRO A 14 3.75 19.44 -17.93
CA PRO A 14 2.76 18.43 -17.56
C PRO A 14 2.86 18.14 -16.06
N LYS A 15 1.72 18.08 -15.35
CA LYS A 15 1.64 17.71 -13.93
C LYS A 15 2.15 16.28 -13.74
N LYS A 16 3.46 16.09 -13.57
CA LYS A 16 4.09 14.76 -13.46
C LYS A 16 3.90 14.07 -12.12
N ASN A 17 3.35 14.75 -11.10
CA ASN A 17 3.43 14.27 -9.70
C ASN A 17 2.09 13.84 -9.06
N SER A 18 0.95 14.15 -9.66
CA SER A 18 -0.36 13.73 -9.10
C SER A 18 -0.59 12.22 -9.20
N ASP A 19 -0.14 11.59 -10.29
CA ASP A 19 -0.41 10.17 -10.54
C ASP A 19 0.47 9.24 -9.71
N ALA A 20 1.71 9.64 -9.44
CA ALA A 20 2.62 8.85 -8.62
C ALA A 20 2.10 8.72 -7.18
N LEU A 21 1.68 9.83 -6.57
CA LEU A 21 1.16 9.83 -5.20
C LEU A 21 -0.16 9.08 -5.10
N LYS A 22 -1.10 9.32 -6.02
CA LYS A 22 -2.36 8.56 -6.12
C LYS A 22 -2.12 7.05 -6.25
N LYS A 23 -1.12 6.64 -7.04
CA LYS A 23 -0.74 5.23 -7.18
C LYS A 23 -0.19 4.67 -5.86
N LYS A 24 0.60 5.44 -5.10
CA LYS A 24 1.08 5.01 -3.78
C LYS A 24 -0.09 4.86 -2.79
N ARG A 25 -0.99 5.84 -2.72
CA ARG A 25 -2.21 5.79 -1.88
C ARG A 25 -3.03 4.52 -2.19
N LYS A 26 -3.31 4.27 -3.47
CA LYS A 26 -4.02 3.07 -3.88
C LYS A 26 -3.31 1.80 -3.41
N GLN A 27 -1.99 1.70 -3.60
CA GLN A 27 -1.21 0.53 -3.19
C GLN A 27 -1.24 0.28 -1.68
N ILE A 28 -1.18 1.34 -0.85
CA ILE A 28 -1.26 1.17 0.59
C ILE A 28 -2.68 0.82 1.04
N CYS A 29 -3.72 1.45 0.47
CA CYS A 29 -5.11 1.12 0.76
C CYS A 29 -5.47 -0.32 0.35
N ASP A 30 -4.95 -0.80 -0.78
CA ASP A 30 -5.09 -2.19 -1.20
C ASP A 30 -4.42 -3.13 -0.18
N GLY A 31 -3.19 -2.80 0.26
CA GLY A 31 -2.48 -3.55 1.29
C GLY A 31 -3.21 -3.60 2.64
N ILE A 32 -3.74 -2.46 3.10
CA ILE A 32 -4.53 -2.38 4.34
C ILE A 32 -5.82 -3.20 4.21
N SER A 33 -6.48 -3.17 3.04
CA SER A 33 -7.70 -3.96 2.80
C SER A 33 -7.43 -5.48 2.85
N GLU A 34 -6.29 -5.92 2.32
CA GLU A 34 -5.84 -7.31 2.46
C GLU A 34 -5.57 -7.67 3.93
N GLN A 35 -4.97 -6.77 4.72
CA GLN A 35 -4.74 -6.98 6.15
C GLN A 35 -6.04 -7.05 6.95
N ILE A 36 -7.04 -6.22 6.64
CA ILE A 36 -8.38 -6.29 7.26
C ILE A 36 -9.02 -7.65 6.98
N SER A 37 -8.90 -8.15 5.75
CA SER A 37 -9.43 -9.46 5.37
C SER A 37 -8.69 -10.61 6.07
N LEU A 38 -7.38 -10.46 6.30
CA LEU A 38 -6.56 -11.39 7.06
C LEU A 38 -6.91 -11.38 8.55
N ALA A 39 -7.18 -10.21 9.13
CA ALA A 39 -7.61 -10.07 10.53
C ALA A 39 -9.00 -10.68 10.74
N LYS A 40 -9.94 -10.47 9.79
CA LYS A 40 -11.28 -11.08 9.84
C LYS A 40 -11.27 -12.58 9.59
N ASN A 41 -10.33 -13.08 8.80
CA ASN A 41 -10.19 -14.50 8.49
C ASN A 41 -8.71 -14.89 8.39
N PRO A 42 -8.16 -15.60 9.40
CA PRO A 42 -6.77 -16.05 9.39
C PRO A 42 -6.39 -16.97 8.21
N SER A 43 -7.39 -17.62 7.58
CA SER A 43 -7.20 -18.46 6.39
C SER A 43 -7.26 -17.68 5.08
N TYR A 44 -7.38 -16.35 5.12
CA TYR A 44 -7.45 -15.51 3.93
C TYR A 44 -6.16 -15.59 3.11
N ARG A 45 -6.28 -16.11 1.89
CA ARG A 45 -5.18 -16.21 0.93
C ARG A 45 -5.60 -15.60 -0.41
N PRO A 46 -5.21 -14.35 -0.71
CA PRO A 46 -5.54 -13.76 -1.99
C PRO A 46 -4.85 -14.52 -3.13
N ILE A 47 -5.57 -14.65 -4.25
CA ILE A 47 -5.06 -15.33 -5.43
C ILE A 47 -4.33 -14.31 -6.29
N SER A 48 -3.08 -14.60 -6.62
CA SER A 48 -2.31 -13.88 -7.62
C SER A 48 -2.16 -14.74 -8.86
N TYR A 49 -2.09 -14.11 -10.03
CA TYR A 49 -1.88 -14.82 -11.29
C TYR A 49 -0.43 -14.68 -11.70
N LYS A 50 0.24 -15.81 -11.90
CA LYS A 50 1.63 -15.85 -12.38
C LYS A 50 1.68 -16.57 -13.72
N TRP A 51 2.29 -15.92 -14.70
CA TRP A 51 2.68 -16.58 -15.94
C TRP A 51 3.83 -17.53 -15.64
N THR A 52 3.59 -18.82 -15.86
CA THR A 52 4.58 -19.87 -15.63
C THR A 52 4.78 -20.60 -16.94
N THR A 53 6.02 -20.73 -17.37
CA THR A 53 6.37 -21.54 -18.54
C THR A 53 6.42 -23.00 -18.12
N GLY A 54 5.60 -23.83 -18.77
CA GLY A 54 5.61 -25.27 -18.59
C GLY A 54 6.87 -25.90 -19.18
N VAL A 55 7.06 -27.20 -18.93
CA VAL A 55 8.21 -27.97 -19.40
C VAL A 55 8.28 -28.01 -20.94
N ASP A 56 7.14 -27.94 -21.62
CA ASP A 56 7.01 -27.91 -23.08
C ASP A 56 7.14 -26.51 -23.71
N GLY A 57 7.52 -25.49 -22.92
CA GLY A 57 7.67 -24.11 -23.42
C GLY A 57 6.37 -23.28 -23.50
N GLU A 58 5.20 -23.87 -23.21
CA GLU A 58 3.92 -23.15 -23.17
C GLU A 58 3.82 -22.24 -21.94
N VAL A 59 3.46 -20.97 -22.16
CA VAL A 59 3.26 -19.99 -21.08
C VAL A 59 1.81 -20.04 -20.60
N LYS A 60 1.57 -20.55 -19.39
CA LYS A 60 0.23 -20.67 -18.79
C LYS A 60 0.04 -19.68 -17.65
N LYS A 61 -1.19 -19.16 -17.52
CA LYS A 61 -1.58 -18.26 -16.43
C LYS A 61 -2.06 -19.08 -15.23
N THR A 62 -1.17 -19.36 -14.29
CA THR A 62 -1.46 -20.17 -13.11
C THR A 62 -1.97 -19.31 -11.95
N ARG A 63 -3.00 -19.81 -11.24
CA ARG A 63 -3.48 -19.23 -9.98
C ARG A 63 -2.54 -19.66 -8.85
N VAL A 64 -1.88 -18.70 -8.21
CA VAL A 64 -0.96 -18.94 -7.09
C VAL A 64 -1.45 -18.17 -5.87
N TYR A 65 -1.56 -18.84 -4.73
CA TYR A 65 -1.88 -18.16 -3.47
C TYR A 65 -0.74 -17.23 -3.06
N LYS A 66 -1.08 -15.96 -2.82
CA LYS A 66 -0.16 -14.98 -2.26
C LYS A 66 0.00 -15.28 -0.77
N LYS A 67 1.24 -15.48 -0.32
CA LYS A 67 1.55 -15.58 1.11
C LYS A 67 1.52 -14.17 1.71
N LEU A 68 0.48 -13.85 2.47
CA LEU A 68 0.40 -12.64 3.26
C LEU A 68 0.98 -12.90 4.64
N LYS A 69 1.88 -12.01 5.09
CA LYS A 69 2.29 -11.96 6.50
C LYS A 69 1.46 -10.90 7.20
N PRO A 70 0.96 -11.17 8.42
CA PRO A 70 0.27 -10.16 9.20
C PRO A 70 1.21 -8.99 9.49
N TRP A 71 0.63 -7.81 9.58
CA TRP A 71 1.33 -6.58 9.91
C TRP A 71 1.42 -6.32 11.42
N TRP A 72 0.78 -7.17 12.21
CA TRP A 72 0.80 -7.14 13.66
C TRP A 72 1.46 -8.39 14.23
N TYR A 73 1.84 -8.31 15.50
CA TYR A 73 2.26 -9.44 16.31
C TYR A 73 1.71 -9.26 17.73
N GLU A 74 1.53 -10.38 18.43
CA GLU A 74 1.21 -10.39 19.86
C GLU A 74 2.49 -10.11 20.65
N SER A 75 2.41 -9.12 21.53
CA SER A 75 3.45 -8.79 22.50
C SER A 75 3.26 -9.62 23.77
N ASP A 76 4.31 -9.73 24.58
CA ASP A 76 4.32 -10.51 25.82
C ASP A 76 3.27 -10.02 26.85
N ASN A 77 2.80 -8.78 26.71
CA ASN A 77 1.76 -8.17 27.54
C ASN A 77 0.32 -8.50 27.10
N ASN A 78 0.15 -9.46 26.19
CA ASN A 78 -1.14 -9.80 25.57
C ASN A 78 -1.76 -8.62 24.80
N THR A 79 -0.92 -7.68 24.35
CA THR A 79 -1.29 -6.56 23.49
C THR A 79 -0.82 -6.82 22.07
N LEU A 80 -1.57 -6.34 21.09
CA LEU A 80 -1.25 -6.45 19.66
C LEU A 80 -0.50 -5.20 19.22
N ILE A 81 0.69 -5.38 18.63
CA ILE A 81 1.46 -4.28 18.07
C ILE A 81 1.31 -4.30 16.55
N LEU A 82 0.57 -3.34 16.00
CA LEU A 82 0.35 -3.16 14.58
C LEU A 82 1.43 -2.26 13.96
N SER A 83 2.06 -2.70 12.87
CA SER A 83 2.97 -1.86 12.08
C SER A 83 2.51 -1.76 10.63
N ILE A 84 2.16 -0.54 10.18
CA ILE A 84 1.71 -0.29 8.81
C ILE A 84 2.91 -0.34 7.87
N LYS A 85 2.85 -1.16 6.82
CA LYS A 85 3.98 -1.36 5.89
C LYS A 85 3.63 -0.90 4.48
N TYR A 86 4.51 -0.10 3.88
CA TYR A 86 4.45 0.21 2.45
C TYR A 86 5.57 -0.53 1.72
N ARG A 87 5.19 -1.41 0.77
CA ARG A 87 6.13 -2.24 -0.01
C ARG A 87 7.14 -3.03 0.85
N GLY A 88 6.70 -3.49 2.02
CA GLY A 88 7.54 -4.23 2.97
C GLY A 88 8.36 -3.37 3.92
N LYS A 89 8.40 -2.05 3.77
CA LYS A 89 9.03 -1.13 4.73
C LYS A 89 7.98 -0.61 5.72
N PRO A 90 8.24 -0.66 7.04
CA PRO A 90 7.34 -0.07 8.03
C PRO A 90 7.31 1.46 7.87
N LEU A 91 6.12 2.04 7.97
CA LEU A 91 5.93 3.47 7.99
C LEU A 91 6.21 4.00 9.39
N LYS A 92 7.00 5.07 9.45
CA LYS A 92 7.15 5.89 10.65
C LYS A 92 5.88 6.72 10.79
N LEU A 93 5.09 6.45 11.83
CA LEU A 93 3.85 7.18 12.09
C LEU A 93 4.16 8.49 12.83
N VAL A 94 5.05 8.40 13.81
CA VAL A 94 5.55 9.53 14.61
C VAL A 94 7.07 9.35 14.74
N ASP A 95 7.87 10.24 14.15
CA ASP A 95 9.34 10.27 14.21
C ASP A 95 10.04 8.89 14.06
N ASP A 96 10.34 8.22 15.18
CA ASP A 96 10.99 6.91 15.25
C ASP A 96 10.04 5.75 15.59
N TYR A 97 8.79 6.04 15.96
CA TYR A 97 7.76 5.05 16.25
C TYR A 97 7.03 4.61 14.98
N ASN A 98 6.95 3.30 14.81
CA ASN A 98 6.37 2.61 13.65
C ASN A 98 5.30 1.57 14.02
N GLY A 99 4.90 1.54 15.30
CA GLY A 99 3.96 0.60 15.88
C GLY A 99 2.80 1.33 16.56
N VAL A 100 1.60 0.77 16.45
CA VAL A 100 0.41 1.16 17.19
C VAL A 100 0.06 0.00 18.10
N GLU A 101 -0.01 0.25 19.41
CA GLU A 101 -0.48 -0.73 20.37
C GLU A 101 -2.01 -0.77 20.35
N VAL A 102 -2.53 -1.99 20.35
CA VAL A 102 -3.95 -2.30 20.20
C VAL A 102 -4.27 -3.41 21.20
N SER A 103 -5.41 -3.33 21.88
CA SER A 103 -5.77 -4.29 22.92
C SER A 103 -6.43 -5.55 22.34
N ASP A 104 -7.27 -5.39 21.32
CA ASP A 104 -8.12 -6.46 20.78
C ASP A 104 -8.07 -6.57 19.24
N GLU A 105 -8.42 -7.74 18.70
CA GLU A 105 -8.56 -7.93 17.25
C GLU A 105 -9.63 -7.03 16.61
N GLN A 106 -10.69 -6.71 17.34
CA GLN A 106 -11.73 -5.78 16.86
C GLN A 106 -11.19 -4.34 16.76
N GLU A 107 -10.41 -3.93 17.75
CA GLU A 107 -9.74 -2.63 17.77
C GLU A 107 -8.69 -2.57 16.65
N LEU A 108 -8.02 -3.69 16.34
CA LEU A 108 -7.06 -3.80 15.25
C LEU A 108 -7.73 -3.53 13.90
N ILE A 109 -8.87 -4.18 13.64
CA ILE A 109 -9.65 -3.98 12.40
C ILE A 109 -10.11 -2.52 12.30
N THR A 110 -10.64 -1.97 13.40
CA THR A 110 -11.12 -0.58 13.45
C THR A 110 -9.99 0.41 13.18
N THR A 111 -8.81 0.16 13.74
CA THR A 111 -7.62 0.99 13.55
C THR A 111 -7.14 0.93 12.10
N LEU A 112 -7.08 -0.25 11.48
CA LEU A 112 -6.76 -0.41 10.05
C LEU A 112 -7.76 0.34 9.14
N GLU A 113 -9.06 0.31 9.45
CA GLU A 113 -10.09 1.02 8.69
C GLU A 113 -9.96 2.55 8.80
N LYS A 114 -9.59 3.07 9.99
CA LYS A 114 -9.27 4.49 10.18
C LYS A 114 -8.08 4.91 9.33
N PHE A 115 -6.97 4.17 9.40
CA PHE A 115 -5.78 4.45 8.59
C PHE A 115 -6.08 4.41 7.09
N LYS A 116 -6.87 3.44 6.62
CA LYS A 116 -7.30 3.39 5.22
C LYS A 116 -8.02 4.68 4.81
N SER A 117 -8.95 5.14 5.63
CA SER A 117 -9.74 6.35 5.37
C SER A 117 -8.85 7.61 5.33
N GLU A 118 -7.86 7.71 6.21
CA GLU A 118 -6.89 8.81 6.23
C GLU A 118 -5.97 8.80 5.00
N PHE A 119 -5.51 7.62 4.56
CA PHE A 119 -4.74 7.48 3.32
C PHE A 119 -5.57 7.79 2.06
N GLU A 120 -6.88 7.50 2.06
CA GLU A 120 -7.77 7.85 0.95
C GLU A 120 -7.98 9.37 0.83
N LYS A 121 -8.14 10.05 1.98
CA LYS A 121 -8.21 11.52 2.04
C LYS A 121 -6.89 12.19 1.61
N GLY A 122 -5.76 11.52 1.88
CA GLY A 122 -4.42 12.00 1.52
C GLY A 122 -3.73 12.79 2.61
N ASP A 123 -4.27 12.79 3.83
CA ASP A 123 -3.69 13.53 4.98
C ASP A 123 -2.32 12.95 5.38
N LEU A 124 -2.08 11.67 5.11
CA LEU A 124 -0.84 10.94 5.43
C LEU A 124 0.14 10.84 4.26
N ASP A 125 -0.04 11.61 3.19
CA ASP A 125 0.82 11.57 2.00
C ASP A 125 2.29 11.93 2.27
N ASN A 126 2.53 12.73 3.31
CA ASN A 126 3.87 13.10 3.76
C ASN A 126 4.68 11.85 4.15
N LEU A 127 4.04 10.86 4.79
CA LEU A 127 4.68 9.60 5.17
C LEU A 127 5.11 8.77 3.95
N LEU A 128 4.31 8.79 2.88
CA LEU A 128 4.58 8.08 1.62
C LEU A 128 5.69 8.74 0.78
N THR A 129 5.90 10.04 0.98
CA THR A 129 6.94 10.82 0.28
C THR A 129 8.28 10.69 1.01
N ALA A 130 8.28 10.63 2.34
CA ALA A 130 9.48 10.43 3.17
C ALA A 130 10.24 9.13 2.82
N LEU A 131 9.55 8.09 2.36
CA LEU A 131 10.17 6.82 1.95
C LEU A 131 10.95 6.87 0.62
N GLN A 132 10.99 8.01 -0.09
CA GLN A 132 11.68 8.16 -1.39
C GLN A 132 13.18 8.42 -1.32
N LYS A 133 13.79 8.53 -0.13
CA LYS A 133 15.24 8.70 -0.02
C LYS A 133 15.95 7.35 0.08
N THR A 134 16.25 6.75 -1.06
CA THR A 134 17.49 5.97 -1.29
C THR A 134 17.78 5.94 -2.77
#